data_AF-A0A2E6L8C3-F1
#
_entry.id   AF-A0A2E6L8C3-F1
#
_cell.length_a   1.000
_cell.length_b   1.000
_cell.length_c   1.000
_cell.angle_alpha   90.00
_cell.angle_beta   90.00
_cell.angle_gamma   90.00
#
_symmetry.space_group_name_H-M   'P 1'
#
loop_
_entity.id
_entity.type
_entity.pdbx_description
1 polymer ?
#
loop_
_entity_poly.entity_id
_entity_poly.type
_entity_poly.pdbx_seq_one_letter_code
_entity_poly.pdbx_strand_id
1 'polypeptide(L)'
;MASSEYTRGEMEIESQSKMYSAFMKAGMWGAVILLISVGYMVFTLSVGMNWLVALILCAGAGLAIGVGMGFGGAWIATIIGLAGLALIIQLLVTLFSMAM
;
A
#
# COMPACT_ATOMS: atom_id res chain seq x y z
N MET A 1 -28.19 25.71 -33.56
CA MET A 1 -27.31 25.18 -32.51
C MET A 1 -27.08 26.32 -31.54
N ALA A 2 -27.69 26.27 -30.36
CA ALA A 2 -27.54 27.33 -29.36
C ALA A 2 -26.07 27.40 -28.93
N SER A 3 -25.46 28.59 -29.06
CA SER A 3 -24.15 28.86 -28.46
C SER A 3 -24.34 28.82 -26.95
N SER A 4 -23.90 27.72 -26.33
CA SER A 4 -23.72 27.69 -24.88
C SER A 4 -22.69 28.77 -24.55
N GLU A 5 -23.14 29.85 -23.94
CA GLU A 5 -22.30 30.97 -23.49
C GLU A 5 -21.47 30.47 -22.30
N TYR A 6 -20.38 29.77 -22.62
CA TYR A 6 -19.43 29.28 -21.64
C TYR A 6 -18.60 30.46 -21.11
N THR A 7 -18.81 30.83 -19.85
CA THR A 7 -17.92 31.77 -19.15
C THR A 7 -16.67 31.01 -18.73
N ARG A 8 -15.52 31.40 -19.29
CA ARG A 8 -14.23 30.81 -18.96
C ARG A 8 -13.99 30.87 -17.45
N GLY A 9 -13.78 29.70 -16.84
CA GLY A 9 -13.49 29.57 -15.40
C GLY A 9 -14.69 29.14 -14.56
N GLU A 10 -15.91 29.22 -15.10
CA GLU A 10 -17.14 28.79 -14.43
C GLU A 10 -17.52 27.33 -14.78
N MET A 11 -16.58 26.57 -15.35
CA MET A 11 -16.80 25.14 -15.61
C MET A 11 -16.90 24.40 -14.28
N GLU A 12 -17.94 23.59 -14.12
CA GLU A 12 -18.00 22.65 -13.01
C GLU A 12 -16.84 21.65 -13.11
N ILE A 13 -15.94 21.68 -12.12
CA ILE A 13 -14.75 20.81 -12.06
C ILE A 13 -14.86 19.69 -11.02
N GLU A 14 -16.07 19.40 -10.53
CA GLU A 14 -16.27 18.45 -9.42
C GLU A 14 -15.73 17.06 -9.77
N SER A 15 -16.02 16.59 -10.99
CA SER A 15 -15.56 15.28 -11.49
C SER A 15 -14.03 15.21 -11.58
N GLN A 16 -13.40 16.23 -12.14
CA GLN A 16 -11.95 16.33 -12.33
C GLN A 16 -11.23 16.40 -10.98
N SER A 17 -11.77 17.17 -10.03
CA SER A 17 -11.24 17.28 -8.67
C SER A 17 -11.33 15.97 -7.90
N LYS A 18 -12.47 15.26 -8.01
CA LYS A 18 -12.66 13.92 -7.43
C LYS A 18 -11.69 12.91 -8.03
N MET A 19 -11.54 12.91 -9.35
CA MET A 19 -10.61 12.03 -10.06
C MET A 19 -9.16 12.27 -9.60
N TYR A 20 -8.73 13.53 -9.54
CA TYR A 20 -7.39 13.89 -9.06
C TYR A 20 -7.15 13.43 -7.62
N SER A 21 -8.11 13.68 -6.73
CA SER A 21 -8.03 13.27 -5.32
C SER A 21 -7.92 11.74 -5.18
N ALA A 22 -8.71 10.99 -5.97
CA ALA A 22 -8.65 9.53 -6.00
C ALA A 22 -7.31 9.02 -6.55
N PHE A 23 -6.81 9.62 -7.62
CA PHE A 23 -5.51 9.28 -8.21
C PHE A 23 -4.37 9.48 -7.22
N MET A 24 -4.34 10.63 -6.53
CA MET A 24 -3.34 10.92 -5.51
C MET A 24 -3.43 9.91 -4.35
N LYS A 25 -4.65 9.58 -3.89
CA LYS A 25 -4.85 8.58 -2.84
C LYS A 25 -4.33 7.20 -3.26
N ALA A 26 -4.63 6.76 -4.47
CA ALA A 26 -4.14 5.50 -5.02
C ALA A 26 -2.61 5.50 -5.18
N GLY A 27 -2.03 6.61 -5.64
CA GLY A 27 -0.58 6.77 -5.76
C GLY A 27 0.13 6.69 -4.41
N MET A 28 -0.41 7.36 -3.39
CA MET A 28 0.12 7.27 -2.03
C MET A 28 0.03 5.84 -1.47
N TRP A 29 -1.09 5.14 -1.70
CA TRP A 29 -1.22 3.73 -1.31
C TRP A 29 -0.19 2.84 -1.98
N GLY A 30 -0.05 2.96 -3.31
CA GLY A 30 0.90 2.18 -4.09
C GLY A 30 2.34 2.42 -3.64
N ALA A 31 2.71 3.67 -3.37
CA ALA A 31 4.05 4.02 -2.91
C ALA A 31 4.38 3.39 -1.54
N VAL A 32 3.45 3.45 -0.58
CA VAL A 32 3.68 2.87 0.76
C VAL A 32 3.72 1.35 0.71
N ILE A 33 2.83 0.71 -0.05
CA ILE A 33 2.85 -0.75 -0.25
C ILE A 33 4.18 -1.17 -0.86
N LEU A 34 4.63 -0.48 -1.91
CA LEU A 34 5.91 -0.77 -2.54
C LEU A 34 7.08 -0.62 -1.54
N LEU A 35 7.09 0.45 -0.75
CA LEU A 35 8.12 0.70 0.25
C LEU A 35 8.19 -0.42 1.29
N ILE A 36 7.06 -0.84 1.87
CA ILE A 36 7.05 -1.90 2.89
C ILE A 36 7.37 -3.27 2.30
N SER A 37 6.93 -3.56 1.07
CA SER A 37 7.22 -4.82 0.39
C SER A 37 8.70 -4.95 0.05
N VAL A 38 9.29 -3.90 -0.54
CA VAL A 38 10.73 -3.88 -0.84
C VAL A 38 11.54 -3.89 0.45
N GLY A 39 11.14 -3.10 1.46
CA GLY A 39 11.79 -3.09 2.77
C GLY A 39 11.83 -4.48 3.41
N TYR A 40 10.72 -5.22 3.38
CA TYR A 40 10.65 -6.59 3.89
C TYR A 40 11.61 -7.52 3.15
N MET A 41 11.65 -7.47 1.82
CA MET A 41 12.59 -8.26 1.01
C MET A 41 14.04 -7.92 1.34
N VAL A 42 14.38 -6.63 1.49
CA VAL A 42 15.74 -6.21 1.86
C VAL A 42 16.12 -6.74 3.24
N PHE A 43 15.25 -6.61 4.24
CA PHE A 43 15.56 -7.09 5.58
C PHE A 43 15.73 -8.61 5.63
N THR A 44 14.88 -9.36 4.94
CA THR A 44 14.90 -10.84 4.98
C THR A 44 15.98 -11.45 4.09
N LEU A 45 16.17 -10.94 2.88
CA LEU A 45 17.06 -11.56 1.88
C LEU A 45 18.46 -10.95 1.85
N SER A 46 18.59 -9.65 2.09
CA SER A 46 19.87 -8.95 1.97
C SER A 46 20.56 -8.73 3.30
N VAL A 47 19.80 -8.37 4.34
CA VAL A 47 20.34 -8.12 5.69
C VAL A 47 20.41 -9.41 6.53
N GLY A 48 19.64 -10.44 6.17
CA GLY A 48 19.58 -11.70 6.94
C GLY A 48 18.82 -11.56 8.26
N MET A 49 17.95 -10.56 8.39
CA MET A 49 17.09 -10.38 9.56
C MET A 49 16.08 -11.53 9.65
N ASN A 50 15.78 -11.97 10.88
CA ASN A 50 14.70 -12.94 11.10
C ASN A 50 13.39 -12.43 10.46
N TRP A 51 12.76 -13.29 9.66
CA TRP A 51 11.58 -12.95 8.86
C TRP A 51 10.42 -12.43 9.71
N LEU A 52 10.21 -12.97 10.92
CA LEU A 52 9.12 -12.56 11.79
C LEU A 52 9.37 -11.16 12.38
N VAL A 53 10.64 -10.87 12.71
CA VAL A 53 11.05 -9.53 13.17
C VAL A 53 10.88 -8.50 12.06
N ALA A 54 11.32 -8.83 10.84
CA ALA A 54 11.14 -7.97 9.67
C ALA A 54 9.64 -7.75 9.37
N LEU A 55 8.80 -8.79 9.53
CA LEU A 55 7.37 -8.70 9.31
C LEU A 55 6.71 -7.74 10.31
N ILE A 56 7.01 -7.88 11.60
CA ILE A 56 6.46 -7.00 12.64
C ILE A 56 6.90 -5.56 12.41
N LEU A 57 8.17 -5.33 12.06
CA LEU A 57 8.69 -3.99 11.76
C LEU A 57 8.01 -3.36 10.55
N CYS A 58 7.93 -4.08 9.43
CA CYS A 58 7.32 -3.56 8.20
C CYS A 58 5.80 -3.38 8.33
N ALA A 59 5.10 -4.31 8.99
CA ALA A 59 3.67 -4.17 9.26
C ALA A 59 3.40 -3.02 10.24
N GLY A 60 4.19 -2.90 11.31
CA GLY A 60 4.11 -1.80 12.27
C GLY A 60 4.39 -0.44 11.63
N ALA A 61 5.42 -0.34 10.80
CA ALA A 61 5.73 0.86 10.03
C ALA A 61 4.60 1.21 9.05
N GLY A 62 4.08 0.22 8.32
CA GLY A 62 2.96 0.41 7.40
C GLY A 62 1.68 0.90 8.11
N LEU A 63 1.39 0.38 9.31
CA LEU A 63 0.30 0.87 10.15
C LEU A 63 0.54 2.31 10.61
N ALA A 64 1.73 2.60 11.15
CA ALA A 64 2.08 3.93 11.63
C ALA A 64 2.00 5.00 10.53
N ILE A 65 2.54 4.71 9.34
CA ILE A 65 2.47 5.58 8.18
C ILE A 65 1.01 5.77 7.74
N GLY A 66 0.24 4.69 7.61
CA GLY A 66 -1.15 4.77 7.17
C GLY A 66 -2.08 5.51 8.13
N VAL A 67 -1.83 5.40 9.44
CA VAL A 67 -2.52 6.20 10.45
C VAL A 67 -2.12 7.67 10.32
N GLY A 68 -0.82 7.97 10.19
CA GLY A 68 -0.33 9.33 9.97
C GLY A 68 -0.87 9.99 8.69
N MET A 69 -1.16 9.20 7.66
CA MET A 69 -1.73 9.66 6.38
C MET A 69 -3.26 9.58 6.31
N GLY A 70 -3.94 9.10 7.36
CA GLY A 70 -5.40 9.05 7.42
C GLY A 70 -6.08 8.09 6.43
N PHE A 71 -5.45 6.96 6.08
CA PHE A 71 -5.96 6.05 5.05
C PHE A 71 -7.22 5.25 5.44
N GLY A 72 -7.57 5.21 6.74
CA GLY A 72 -8.79 4.59 7.26
C GLY A 72 -8.72 3.06 7.39
N GLY A 73 -9.85 2.43 7.69
CA GLY A 73 -9.91 0.99 8.03
C GLY A 73 -9.54 0.05 6.88
N ALA A 74 -9.79 0.44 5.63
CA ALA A 74 -9.40 -0.35 4.46
C ALA A 74 -7.88 -0.58 4.40
N TRP A 75 -7.09 0.41 4.82
CA TRP A 75 -5.64 0.29 4.85
C TRP A 75 -5.17 -0.73 5.89
N ILE A 76 -5.79 -0.72 7.08
CA ILE A 76 -5.49 -1.68 8.14
C ILE A 76 -5.76 -3.10 7.64
N ALA A 77 -6.89 -3.31 6.96
CA ALA A 77 -7.21 -4.59 6.33
C ALA A 77 -6.17 -5.00 5.29
N THR A 78 -5.66 -4.07 4.48
CA THR A 78 -4.58 -4.33 3.52
C THR A 78 -3.29 -4.77 4.20
N ILE A 79 -2.85 -4.09 5.27
CA ILE A 79 -1.64 -4.49 6.01
C ILE A 79 -1.81 -5.88 6.63
N ILE A 80 -2.96 -6.17 7.22
CA ILE A 80 -3.26 -7.50 7.76
C ILE A 80 -3.24 -8.57 6.65
N GLY A 81 -3.84 -8.27 5.50
CA GLY A 81 -3.84 -9.16 4.34
C GLY A 81 -2.42 -9.44 3.81
N LEU A 82 -1.59 -8.41 3.70
CA LEU A 82 -0.18 -8.55 3.30
C LEU A 82 0.63 -9.34 4.33
N ALA A 83 0.37 -9.16 5.63
CA ALA A 83 1.01 -9.94 6.67
C ALA A 83 0.59 -11.42 6.62
N GLY A 84 -0.70 -11.69 6.40
CA GLY A 84 -1.21 -13.04 6.18
C GLY A 84 -0.57 -13.70 4.95
N LEU A 85 -0.43 -12.96 3.85
CA LEU A 85 0.28 -13.44 2.67
C LEU A 85 1.74 -13.79 2.98
N ALA A 86 2.45 -12.95 3.74
CA ALA A 86 3.83 -13.22 4.15
C ALA A 86 3.95 -14.51 4.98
N LEU A 87 2.98 -14.78 5.87
CA LEU A 87 2.92 -16.04 6.63
C LEU A 87 2.73 -17.26 5.72
N ILE A 88 1.85 -17.16 4.71
CA ILE A 88 1.65 -18.23 3.72
C ILE A 88 2.94 -18.49 2.94
N ILE A 89 3.62 -17.44 2.49
CA ILE A 89 4.90 -17.56 1.78
C ILE A 89 5.94 -18.24 2.69
N GLN A 90 6.03 -17.84 3.96
CA GLN A 90 6.97 -18.44 4.89
C GLN A 90 6.67 -19.92 5.16
N LEU A 91 5.40 -20.31 5.23
CA LEU A 91 5.00 -21.71 5.32
C LEU A 91 5.51 -22.50 4.12
N LEU A 92 5.33 -21.98 2.89
CA LEU A 92 5.84 -22.63 1.67
C LEU A 92 7.36 -22.77 1.70
N VAL A 93 8.10 -21.72 2.06
CA VAL A 93 9.57 -21.77 2.21
C VAL A 93 9.99 -22.86 3.18
N THR A 94 9.28 -23.00 4.30
CA THR A 94 9.57 -24.00 5.32
C THR A 94 9.32 -25.41 4.80
N LEU A 95 8.19 -25.64 4.14
CA LEU A 95 7.85 -26.93 3.53
C LEU A 95 8.87 -27.36 2.46
N PHE A 96 9.28 -26.45 1.58
CA PHE A 96 10.29 -26.76 0.55
C PHE A 96 11.67 -27.01 1.14
N SER A 97 12.04 -26.30 2.21
CA SER A 97 13.33 -26.51 2.89
C SER A 97 13.43 -27.86 3.58
N MET A 98 12.30 -28.49 3.95
CA MET A 98 12.28 -29.84 4.51
C MET A 98 12.27 -30.95 3.45
N ALA A 99 11.89 -30.62 2.21
CA ALA A 99 11.80 -31.57 1.10
C ALA A 99 13.11 -31.75 0.32
N MET A 100 14.06 -30.82 0.48
CA MET A 100 15.42 -30.88 -0.06
C MET A 100 16.39 -31.43 0.98
#